data_AF-A0A1Q7BN59-F1
#
_entry.id   AF-A0A1Q7BN59-F1
#
_cell.length_a   1.000
_cell.length_b   1.000
_cell.length_c   1.000
_cell.angle_alpha   90.00
_cell.angle_beta   90.00
_cell.angle_gamma   90.00
#
_symmetry.space_group_name_H-M   'P 1'
#
loop_
_entity.id
_entity.type
_entity.pdbx_description
1 polymer ?
#
loop_
_entity_poly.entity_id
_entity_poly.type
_entity_poly.pdbx_seq_one_letter_code
_entity_poly.pdbx_strand_id
1 'polypeptide(L)' 'MATLSEKKRDKLPDSKFGLPEEHKYPMPDKSHARNAKARASQQVKKGNLTSSEKTKIDRKADRVLDK' A
#
# COMPACT_ATOMS: atom_id res chain seq x y z
N MET A 1 1.14 -12.84 -7.03
CA MET A 1 0.92 -11.46 -6.54
C MET A 1 -0.46 -10.99 -7.01
N ALA A 2 -1.14 -10.13 -6.26
CA ALA A 2 -2.36 -9.50 -6.76
C ALA A 2 -2.01 -8.64 -7.98
N THR A 3 -2.74 -8.82 -9.09
CA THR A 3 -2.47 -8.10 -10.34
C THR A 3 -3.42 -6.92 -10.48
N LEU A 4 -2.85 -5.72 -10.52
CA LEU A 4 -3.55 -4.48 -10.83
C LEU A 4 -3.01 -3.95 -12.15
N SER A 5 -3.86 -3.81 -13.17
CA SER A 5 -3.45 -3.20 -14.42
C SER A 5 -3.19 -1.71 -14.23
N GLU A 6 -2.29 -1.14 -15.03
CA GLU A 6 -1.96 0.28 -15.00
C GLU A 6 -3.20 1.18 -15.14
N LYS A 7 -4.04 0.92 -16.15
CA LYS A 7 -5.32 1.61 -16.34
C LYS A 7 -6.25 1.56 -15.11
N LYS A 8 -6.22 0.48 -14.32
CA LYS A 8 -7.01 0.38 -13.09
C LYS A 8 -6.35 1.14 -11.96
N ARG A 9 -5.01 1.05 -11.83
CA ARG A 9 -4.23 1.79 -10.85
C ARG A 9 -4.41 3.30 -11.01
N ASP A 10 -4.32 3.82 -12.22
CA ASP A 10 -4.37 5.26 -12.48
C ASP A 10 -5.76 5.86 -12.26
N LYS A 11 -6.81 5.03 -12.23
CA LYS A 11 -8.17 5.43 -11.89
C LYS A 11 -8.47 5.35 -10.39
N LEU A 12 -7.56 4.80 -9.58
CA LEU A 12 -7.77 4.74 -8.14
C LEU A 12 -7.60 6.14 -7.55
N PRO A 13 -8.49 6.59 -6.65
CA PRO A 13 -8.25 7.83 -5.93
C PRO A 13 -7.05 7.65 -4.99
N ASP A 14 -6.32 8.74 -4.70
CA ASP A 14 -5.15 8.76 -3.80
C ASP A 14 -5.44 8.13 -2.43
N SER A 15 -6.69 8.25 -1.98
CA SER A 15 -7.17 7.59 -0.76
C SER A 15 -7.09 6.07 -0.80
N LYS A 16 -6.81 5.40 -1.93
CA LYS A 16 -6.58 3.95 -2.01
C LYS A 16 -5.11 3.57 -1.85
N PHE A 17 -4.21 4.53 -1.72
CA PHE A 17 -2.78 4.31 -1.60
C PHE A 17 -2.32 4.41 -0.15
N GLY A 18 -1.27 3.66 0.19
CA GLY A 18 -0.63 3.72 1.50
C GLY A 18 0.24 4.96 1.68
N LEU A 19 0.76 5.47 0.57
CA LEU A 19 1.41 6.77 0.47
C LEU A 19 0.73 7.55 -0.67
N PRO A 20 -0.35 8.29 -0.35
CA PRO A 20 -1.16 9.02 -1.33
C PRO A 20 -0.36 10.01 -2.17
N GLU A 21 0.51 10.80 -1.52
CA GLU A 21 1.33 11.84 -2.17
C GLU A 21 2.32 11.29 -3.20
N GLU A 22 2.72 10.03 -3.04
CA GLU A 22 3.64 9.34 -3.96
C GLU A 22 2.91 8.38 -4.90
N HIS A 23 1.59 8.24 -4.78
CA HIS A 23 0.78 7.28 -5.52
C HIS A 23 1.33 5.84 -5.40
N LYS A 24 1.87 5.49 -4.21
CA LYS A 24 2.54 4.19 -3.92
C LYS A 24 1.72 3.34 -2.96
N TYR A 25 1.93 2.02 -3.07
CA TYR A 25 1.22 0.99 -2.29
C TYR A 25 -0.30 1.02 -2.51
N PRO A 26 -0.78 0.73 -3.73
CA PRO A 26 -2.22 0.62 -3.98
C PRO A 26 -2.82 -0.50 -3.14
N MET A 27 -3.94 -0.21 -2.48
CA MET A 27 -4.70 -1.14 -1.65
C MET A 27 -6.19 -1.11 -2.01
N PRO A 28 -6.57 -1.41 -3.27
CA PRO A 28 -7.97 -1.44 -3.68
C PRO A 28 -8.79 -2.54 -3.00
N ASP A 29 -8.14 -3.63 -2.60
CA ASP A 29 -8.75 -4.80 -1.95
C ASP A 29 -7.84 -5.42 -0.87
N LYS A 30 -8.35 -6.45 -0.18
CA LYS A 30 -7.64 -7.16 0.90
C LYS A 30 -6.33 -7.81 0.45
N SER A 31 -6.26 -8.34 -0.77
CA SER A 31 -5.05 -9.00 -1.27
C SER A 31 -3.92 -7.98 -1.47
N HIS A 32 -4.26 -6.82 -2.04
CA HIS A 32 -3.34 -5.71 -2.18
C HIS A 32 -2.91 -5.12 -0.83
N ALA A 33 -3.82 -5.02 0.14
CA ALA A 33 -3.51 -4.58 1.50
C ALA A 33 -2.46 -5.49 2.19
N ARG A 34 -2.62 -6.82 2.14
CA ARG A 34 -1.62 -7.75 2.69
C ARG A 34 -0.26 -7.62 2.01
N ASN A 35 -0.27 -7.53 0.67
CA ASN A 35 0.95 -7.34 -0.10
C ASN A 35 1.63 -6.02 0.24
N ALA A 36 0.88 -4.95 0.45
CA ALA A 36 1.41 -3.65 0.84
C ALA A 36 2.17 -3.71 2.18
N LYS A 37 1.62 -4.37 3.22
CA LYS A 37 2.32 -4.55 4.52
C LYS A 37 3.63 -5.34 4.36
N ALA A 38 3.60 -6.42 3.59
CA ALA A 38 4.78 -7.24 3.32
C ALA A 38 5.86 -6.44 2.58
N ARG A 39 5.47 -5.70 1.53
CA ARG A 39 6.39 -4.87 0.75
C ARG A 39 6.94 -3.70 1.56
N ALA A 40 6.12 -3.02 2.35
CA ALA A 40 6.57 -1.94 3.22
C ALA A 40 7.61 -2.43 4.24
N SER A 41 7.37 -3.59 4.85
CA SER A 41 8.33 -4.24 5.76
C SER A 41 9.66 -4.57 5.07
N GLN A 42 9.61 -5.05 3.83
CA GLN A 42 10.82 -5.29 3.03
C GLN A 42 11.58 -4.00 2.71
N GLN A 43 10.87 -2.91 2.38
CA GLN A 43 11.52 -1.65 2.02
C GLN A 43 12.15 -0.92 3.21
N VAL A 44 11.57 -1.03 4.41
CA VAL A 44 12.22 -0.54 5.63
C VAL A 44 13.54 -1.29 5.87
N LYS A 45 13.53 -2.62 5.76
CA LYS A 45 14.76 -3.42 5.91
C LYS A 45 15.83 -3.08 4.86
N LYS A 46 15.42 -2.63 3.68
CA LYS A 46 16.32 -2.18 2.60
C LYS A 46 16.77 -0.72 2.74
N GLY A 47 16.23 0.04 3.69
CA GLY A 47 16.52 1.46 3.86
C GLY A 47 15.83 2.39 2.85
N ASN A 48 14.88 1.89 2.05
CA ASN A 48 14.15 2.67 1.03
C ASN A 48 12.82 3.24 1.53
N LEU A 49 12.48 2.99 2.78
CA LEU A 49 11.24 3.43 3.41
C LEU A 49 11.52 3.69 4.89
N THR A 50 11.01 4.79 5.40
CA THR A 50 11.08 5.10 6.83
C THR A 50 10.09 4.26 7.62
N SER A 51 10.37 4.09 8.91
CA SER A 51 9.44 3.46 9.85
C SER A 51 8.09 4.20 9.94
N SER A 52 8.11 5.53 9.76
CA SER A 52 6.90 6.37 9.76
C SER A 52 6.01 6.07 8.55
N GLU A 53 6.60 6.00 7.35
CA GLU A 53 5.87 5.65 6.13
C GLU A 53 5.32 4.23 6.17
N LYS A 54 6.10 3.26 6.68
CA LYS A 54 5.60 1.90 6.92
C LYS A 54 4.37 1.91 7.82
N THR A 55 4.39 2.70 8.89
CA THR A 55 3.26 2.81 9.82
C THR A 55 2.02 3.39 9.12
N LYS A 56 2.18 4.39 8.24
CA LYS A 56 1.07 4.92 7.43
C LYS A 56 0.46 3.84 6.53
N ILE A 57 1.29 3.06 5.85
CA ILE A 57 0.86 1.95 4.99
C ILE A 57 0.15 0.87 5.81
N ASP A 58 0.71 0.47 6.95
CA ASP A 58 0.13 -0.57 7.82
C ASP A 58 -1.25 -0.16 8.32
N ARG A 59 -1.42 1.06 8.85
CA ARG A 59 -2.73 1.57 9.31
C ARG A 59 -3.77 1.57 8.20
N LYS A 60 -3.36 1.91 6.97
CA LYS A 60 -4.25 1.91 5.82
C LYS A 60 -4.64 0.49 5.42
N ALA A 61 -3.68 -0.43 5.41
CA ALA A 61 -3.91 -1.84 5.11
C ALA A 61 -4.86 -2.47 6.13
N ASP A 62 -4.66 -2.22 7.42
CA ASP A 62 -5.50 -2.76 8.49
C ASP A 62 -6.96 -2.31 8.33
N ARG A 63 -7.18 -1.02 8.03
CA ARG A 63 -8.53 -0.51 7.70
C ARG A 63 -9.19 -1.20 6.49
N VAL A 64 -8.41 -1.72 5.54
CA VAL A 64 -8.94 -2.48 4.39
C VAL A 64 -9.20 -3.94 4.76
N LEU A 65 -8.40 -4.50 5.67
CA LEU A 65 -8.52 -5.89 6.11
C LEU A 65 -9.66 -6.11 7.10
N ASP A 66 -9.94 -5.12 7.94
CA ASP A 66 -10.98 -5.13 8.97
C ASP A 66 -12.41 -4.93 8.42
N LYS A 67 -12.53 -4.62 7.12
CA LYS A 67 -13.81 -4.49 6.40
C LYS A 67 -14.20 -5.80 5.75
#